data_AF-A0AAD7MWU4-F1
#
_entry.id   AF-A0AAD7MWU4-F1
#
_cell.length_a   1.000
_cell.length_b   1.000
_cell.length_c   1.000
_cell.angle_alpha   90.00
_cell.angle_beta   90.00
_cell.angle_gamma   90.00
#
_symmetry.space_group_name_H-M   'P 1'
#
loop_
_entity.id
_entity.type
_entity.pdbx_description
1 polymer ?
#
loop_
_entity_poly.entity_id
_entity_poly.type
_entity_poly.pdbx_seq_one_letter_code
_entity_poly.pdbx_strand_id
1 'polypeptide(L)'
;FPIYVTQNYFDQSQAPPPPSNTSVNIDGLSFTNFVGTINSLHPGDGSCISDPCWYFVPHADGTQSIIFDDFYAGTVQAISAKDILVVPDRFLVLPKVICNASVTPKEVGFKCWDGLYLPTII
;
A
#
# COMPACT_ATOMS: atom_id res chain seq x y z
N PHE A 1 -2.93 -2.42 -7.11
CA PHE A 1 -1.62 -1.98 -6.60
C PHE A 1 -0.72 -3.20 -6.44
N PRO A 2 0.54 -3.17 -6.89
CA PRO A 2 1.45 -4.32 -6.78
C PRO A 2 1.71 -4.75 -5.34
N ILE A 3 1.95 -3.78 -4.45
CA ILE A 3 2.12 -3.99 -3.02
C ILE A 3 1.12 -3.08 -2.29
N TYR A 4 0.11 -3.67 -1.66
CA TYR A 4 -0.84 -2.94 -0.82
C TYR A 4 -1.10 -3.77 0.43
N VAL A 5 -0.76 -3.18 1.59
CA VAL A 5 -0.99 -3.79 2.89
C VAL A 5 -1.90 -2.85 3.67
N THR A 6 -3.03 -3.37 4.13
CA THR A 6 -4.03 -2.59 4.87
C THR A 6 -4.52 -3.40 6.06
N GLN A 7 -4.76 -2.71 7.18
CA GLN A 7 -5.45 -3.27 8.34
C GLN A 7 -6.91 -2.81 8.41
N ASN A 8 -7.39 -2.07 7.40
CA ASN A 8 -8.71 -1.45 7.37
C ASN A 8 -9.73 -2.23 6.53
N TYR A 9 -9.43 -3.46 6.13
CA TYR A 9 -10.41 -4.32 5.48
C TYR A 9 -11.46 -4.82 6.48
N PHE A 10 -12.74 -4.73 6.11
CA PHE A 10 -13.87 -5.25 6.88
C PHE A 10 -14.94 -5.81 5.95
N ASP A 11 -15.89 -6.57 6.51
CA ASP A 11 -17.05 -7.07 5.78
C ASP A 11 -17.96 -5.91 5.37
N GLN A 12 -17.95 -5.57 4.08
CA GLN A 12 -18.71 -4.44 3.53
C GLN A 12 -20.24 -4.62 3.64
N SER A 13 -20.75 -5.82 3.95
CA SER A 13 -22.18 -6.03 4.21
C SER A 13 -22.62 -5.51 5.59
N GLN A 14 -21.66 -5.10 6.41
CA GLN A 14 -21.86 -4.59 7.75
C GLN A 14 -21.35 -3.14 7.87
N ALA A 15 -21.78 -2.44 8.93
CA ALA A 15 -21.21 -1.15 9.26
C ALA A 15 -19.72 -1.30 9.60
N PRO A 16 -18.86 -0.32 9.27
CA PRO A 16 -17.46 -0.37 9.63
C PRO A 16 -17.30 -0.61 11.14
N PRO A 17 -16.45 -1.56 11.56
CA PRO A 17 -16.20 -1.76 12.97
C PRO A 17 -15.57 -0.48 13.55
N PRO A 18 -15.80 -0.18 14.85
CA PRO A 18 -15.09 0.91 15.50
C PRO A 18 -13.57 0.65 15.41
N PRO A 19 -12.74 1.70 15.27
CA PRO A 19 -11.29 1.55 15.22
C PRO A 19 -10.80 0.73 16.41
N SER A 20 -10.07 -0.37 16.15
CA SER A 20 -9.49 -1.20 17.20
C SER A 20 -8.03 -1.50 16.88
N ASN A 21 -7.15 -1.29 17.86
CA ASN A 21 -5.71 -1.53 17.71
C ASN A 21 -5.33 -3.01 17.90
N THR A 22 -6.28 -3.96 17.77
CA THR A 22 -6.13 -5.30 18.38
C THR A 22 -6.32 -6.48 17.42
N SER A 23 -6.67 -6.28 16.15
CA SER A 23 -7.15 -7.40 15.34
C SER A 23 -6.05 -8.12 14.52
N VAL A 24 -5.04 -7.41 14.02
CA VAL A 24 -3.97 -8.02 13.19
C VAL A 24 -2.63 -7.39 13.52
N ASN A 25 -1.67 -8.17 14.00
CA ASN A 25 -0.27 -7.74 14.10
C ASN A 25 0.49 -8.20 12.84
N ILE A 26 1.30 -7.31 12.28
CA ILE A 26 2.14 -7.58 11.09
C ILE A 26 3.60 -7.50 11.51
N ASP A 27 4.30 -8.62 11.41
CA ASP A 27 5.71 -8.70 11.75
C ASP A 27 6.45 -9.61 10.76
N GLY A 28 7.69 -9.24 10.44
CA GLY A 28 8.57 -9.98 9.53
C GLY A 28 8.11 -10.06 8.06
N LEU A 29 7.33 -9.09 7.56
CA LEU A 29 6.85 -9.08 6.17
C LEU A 29 7.90 -8.46 5.24
N SER A 30 8.27 -9.17 4.17
CA SER A 30 9.24 -8.67 3.20
C SER A 30 8.77 -8.90 1.76
N PHE A 31 8.84 -7.83 0.97
CA PHE A 31 8.67 -7.84 -0.48
C PHE A 31 10.04 -7.56 -1.10
N THR A 32 10.56 -8.49 -1.90
CA THR A 32 11.90 -8.36 -2.49
C THR A 32 11.87 -8.76 -3.96
N ASN A 33 12.54 -7.98 -4.81
CA ASN A 33 12.73 -8.28 -6.23
C ASN A 33 11.41 -8.38 -7.02
N PHE A 34 10.45 -7.50 -6.72
CA PHE A 34 9.22 -7.39 -7.50
C PHE A 34 9.51 -6.59 -8.77
N VAL A 35 9.31 -7.21 -9.93
CA VAL A 35 9.54 -6.61 -11.24
C VAL A 35 8.27 -6.72 -12.08
N GLY A 36 7.86 -5.62 -12.73
CA GLY A 36 6.73 -5.65 -13.64
C GLY A 36 6.13 -4.29 -13.97
N THR A 37 4.90 -4.32 -14.47
CA THR A 37 4.14 -3.14 -14.85
C THR A 37 2.86 -3.00 -14.03
N ILE A 38 2.47 -1.76 -13.70
CA ILE A 38 1.18 -1.46 -13.07
C ILE A 38 0.17 -1.22 -14.19
N ASN A 39 -0.95 -1.96 -14.18
CA ASN A 39 -2.12 -1.60 -14.98
C ASN A 39 -2.73 -0.32 -14.39
N SER A 40 -2.34 0.81 -14.97
CA SER A 40 -2.66 2.11 -14.40
C SER A 40 -3.96 2.70 -14.95
N LEU A 41 -4.60 2.04 -15.91
CA LEU A 41 -5.88 2.44 -16.52
C LEU A 41 -7.06 1.67 -15.92
N HIS A 42 -6.87 0.38 -15.60
CA HIS A 42 -7.89 -0.49 -15.05
C HIS A 42 -7.37 -1.21 -13.79
N PRO A 43 -7.13 -0.47 -12.69
CA PRO A 43 -6.68 -1.08 -11.45
C PRO A 43 -7.80 -1.89 -10.78
N GLY A 44 -7.47 -3.10 -10.32
CA GLY A 44 -8.40 -3.99 -9.64
C GLY A 44 -9.25 -4.83 -10.60
N ASP A 45 -10.10 -5.67 -10.03
CA ASP A 45 -11.03 -6.54 -10.76
C ASP A 45 -12.42 -5.90 -10.99
N GLY A 46 -12.65 -4.72 -10.39
CA GLY A 46 -13.92 -4.01 -10.47
C GLY A 46 -15.03 -4.66 -9.64
N SER A 47 -14.72 -5.65 -8.79
CA SER A 47 -15.71 -6.30 -7.94
C SER A 47 -15.83 -5.55 -6.61
N CYS A 48 -16.98 -4.89 -6.42
CA CYS A 48 -17.31 -4.29 -5.14
C CYS A 48 -18.81 -4.20 -4.92
N ILE A 49 -19.23 -4.23 -3.65
CA ILE A 49 -20.64 -4.17 -3.27
C ILE A 49 -21.11 -2.75 -2.92
N SER A 50 -20.17 -1.79 -2.85
CA SER A 50 -20.40 -0.38 -2.57
C SER A 50 -19.47 0.52 -3.39
N ASP A 51 -19.85 1.79 -3.54
CA ASP A 51 -18.99 2.86 -4.09
C ASP A 51 -18.73 3.88 -2.97
N PRO A 52 -17.47 4.07 -2.50
CA PRO A 52 -16.23 3.46 -3.02
C PRO A 52 -16.08 1.96 -2.71
N CYS A 53 -15.29 1.27 -3.54
CA CYS A 53 -14.94 -0.15 -3.35
C CYS A 53 -14.02 -0.38 -2.12
N TRP A 54 -13.94 -1.61 -1.60
CA TRP A 54 -13.14 -1.93 -0.40
C TRP A 54 -11.64 -1.62 -0.52
N TYR A 55 -11.10 -1.69 -1.73
CA TYR A 55 -9.70 -1.39 -2.04
C TYR A 55 -9.47 0.09 -2.43
N PHE A 56 -10.47 0.94 -2.25
CA PHE A 56 -10.32 2.37 -2.49
C PHE A 56 -9.30 2.96 -1.52
N VAL A 57 -8.29 3.61 -2.08
CA VAL A 57 -7.28 4.35 -1.31
C VAL A 57 -7.40 5.82 -1.70
N PRO A 58 -7.69 6.72 -0.75
CA PRO A 58 -7.68 8.15 -1.00
C PRO A 58 -6.37 8.59 -1.68
N HIS A 59 -6.46 9.49 -2.66
CA HIS A 59 -5.32 10.06 -3.39
C HIS A 59 -4.54 9.07 -4.29
N ALA A 60 -4.93 7.80 -4.35
CA ALA A 60 -4.37 6.88 -5.34
C ALA A 60 -4.83 7.24 -6.75
N ASP A 61 -3.89 7.23 -7.70
CA ASP A 61 -4.11 7.57 -9.12
C ASP A 61 -3.76 6.43 -10.08
N GLY A 62 -3.57 5.23 -9.52
CA GLY A 62 -3.23 4.01 -10.25
C GLY A 62 -1.73 3.88 -10.58
N THR A 63 -0.88 4.78 -10.07
CA THR A 63 0.59 4.76 -10.29
C THR A 63 1.36 4.27 -9.07
N GLN A 64 0.67 3.94 -7.99
CA GLN A 64 1.25 3.50 -6.72
C GLN A 64 1.80 2.07 -6.84
N SER A 65 3.11 1.95 -6.68
CA SER A 65 3.82 0.67 -6.57
C SER A 65 3.62 0.03 -5.19
N ILE A 66 3.61 0.86 -4.14
CA ILE A 66 3.52 0.47 -2.73
C ILE A 66 2.53 1.39 -2.02
N ILE A 67 1.65 0.82 -1.21
CA ILE A 67 0.74 1.56 -0.31
C ILE A 67 0.83 0.96 1.10
N PHE A 68 1.34 1.76 2.04
CA PHE A 68 1.49 1.48 3.48
C PHE A 68 0.92 2.64 4.31
N ASP A 69 -0.40 2.86 4.21
CA ASP A 69 -1.06 4.07 4.76
C ASP A 69 -1.93 3.76 5.98
N ASP A 70 -2.67 2.65 5.92
CA ASP A 70 -3.71 2.30 6.89
C ASP A 70 -3.20 1.30 7.94
N PHE A 71 -2.18 1.71 8.71
CA PHE A 71 -1.71 0.92 9.86
C PHE A 71 -2.16 1.49 11.19
N TYR A 72 -2.47 0.60 12.14
CA TYR A 72 -2.68 0.96 13.53
C TYR A 72 -1.35 1.10 14.25
N ALA A 73 -1.21 2.15 15.06
CA ALA A 73 0.02 2.46 15.77
C ALA A 73 0.53 1.26 16.60
N GLY A 74 1.79 0.88 16.39
CA GLY A 74 2.45 -0.19 17.14
C GLY A 74 2.11 -1.62 16.72
N THR A 75 1.27 -1.81 15.70
CA THR A 75 0.87 -3.14 15.22
C THR A 75 1.74 -3.69 14.07
N VAL A 76 2.64 -2.86 13.53
CA VAL A 76 3.58 -3.22 12.46
C VAL A 76 5.00 -3.01 12.94
N GLN A 77 5.83 -4.05 12.94
CA GLN A 77 7.19 -3.98 13.53
C GLN A 77 8.31 -4.17 12.50
N ALA A 78 8.21 -5.15 11.60
CA ALA A 78 9.18 -5.36 10.52
C ALA A 78 8.45 -5.56 9.19
N ILE A 79 8.31 -4.49 8.42
CA ILE A 79 7.80 -4.51 7.05
C ILE A 79 8.83 -3.87 6.11
N SER A 80 9.10 -4.50 4.97
CA SER A 80 10.08 -3.97 4.01
C SER A 80 9.69 -4.25 2.56
N ALA A 81 10.05 -3.33 1.68
CA ALA A 81 9.93 -3.45 0.23
C ALA A 81 11.25 -3.00 -0.41
N LYS A 82 12.05 -3.96 -0.85
CA LYS A 82 13.39 -3.75 -1.43
C LYS A 82 13.46 -4.28 -2.87
N ASP A 83 14.32 -3.67 -3.67
CA ASP A 83 14.52 -4.05 -5.08
C ASP A 83 13.21 -4.09 -5.88
N ILE A 84 12.40 -3.04 -5.75
CA ILE A 84 11.11 -2.92 -6.42
C ILE A 84 11.31 -2.18 -7.74
N LEU A 85 11.20 -2.92 -8.85
CA LEU A 85 11.24 -2.41 -10.21
C LEU A 85 9.86 -2.57 -10.85
N VAL A 86 8.89 -1.83 -10.30
CA VAL A 86 7.53 -1.80 -10.82
C VAL A 86 7.21 -0.42 -11.36
N VAL A 87 6.84 -0.34 -12.63
CA VAL A 87 6.57 0.93 -13.33
C VAL A 87 5.15 0.98 -13.88
N PRO A 88 4.47 2.13 -13.89
CA PRO A 88 3.19 2.26 -14.59
C PRO A 88 3.32 1.89 -16.08
N ASP A 89 2.30 1.24 -16.64
CA ASP A 89 2.19 0.95 -18.07
C ASP A 89 1.95 2.20 -18.95
N ARG A 90 1.72 3.36 -18.30
CA ARG A 90 1.64 4.67 -18.96
C ARG A 90 3.04 5.24 -19.22
N PHE A 91 3.29 5.63 -20.47
CA PHE A 91 4.54 6.24 -20.90
C PHE A 91 4.89 7.50 -20.09
N LEU A 92 6.17 7.63 -19.68
CA LEU A 92 6.73 8.75 -18.89
C LEU A 92 6.13 8.97 -17.49
N VAL A 93 5.39 8.01 -16.95
CA VAL A 93 4.88 8.09 -15.58
C VAL A 93 5.81 7.31 -14.64
N LEU A 94 6.27 7.99 -13.59
CA LEU A 94 7.11 7.36 -12.56
C LEU A 94 6.25 6.69 -11.50
N PRO A 95 6.70 5.56 -10.92
CA PRO A 95 5.99 4.91 -9.83
C PRO A 95 5.94 5.80 -8.60
N LYS A 96 4.79 5.77 -7.93
CA LYS A 96 4.55 6.48 -6.67
C LYS A 96 4.41 5.51 -5.50
N VAL A 97 4.37 6.09 -4.31
CA VAL A 97 4.02 5.43 -3.05
C VAL A 97 3.03 6.30 -2.28
N ILE A 98 2.23 5.64 -1.45
CA ILE A 98 1.43 6.28 -0.38
C ILE A 98 1.87 5.61 0.91
N CYS A 99 2.29 6.40 1.90
CA CYS A 99 2.84 5.83 3.12
C CYS A 99 2.74 6.77 4.33
N ASN A 100 2.12 6.26 5.40
CA ASN A 100 1.98 6.99 6.65
C ASN A 100 3.17 6.71 7.58
N ALA A 101 4.13 7.63 7.60
CA ALA A 101 5.34 7.54 8.40
C ALA A 101 5.09 7.56 9.92
N SER A 102 3.88 7.93 10.38
CA SER A 102 3.55 8.00 11.82
C SER A 102 3.25 6.62 12.41
N VAL A 103 2.85 5.66 11.57
CA VAL A 103 2.41 4.31 11.97
C VAL A 103 3.20 3.20 11.29
N THR A 104 4.02 3.55 10.29
CA THR A 104 4.91 2.63 9.58
C THR A 104 6.30 2.62 10.22
N PRO A 105 6.98 1.46 10.34
CA PRO A 105 8.38 1.40 10.75
C PRO A 105 9.29 2.30 9.90
N LYS A 106 10.42 2.75 10.47
CA LYS A 106 11.33 3.66 9.76
C LYS A 106 12.07 3.00 8.59
N GLU A 107 12.36 1.71 8.70
CA GLU A 107 13.22 0.98 7.77
C GLU A 107 12.40 0.11 6.81
N VAL A 108 11.68 0.74 5.88
CA VAL A 108 10.84 0.04 4.90
C VAL A 108 11.49 -0.23 3.54
N GLY A 109 12.74 0.23 3.33
CA GLY A 109 13.46 0.07 2.04
C GLY A 109 13.17 1.15 0.99
N PHE A 110 12.34 2.15 1.33
CA PHE A 110 12.08 3.32 0.51
C PHE A 110 11.71 4.53 1.39
N LYS A 111 11.69 5.73 0.81
CA LYS A 111 11.17 6.92 1.50
C LYS A 111 9.67 6.73 1.75
N CYS A 112 9.25 6.63 3.00
CA CYS A 112 7.84 6.60 3.38
C CYS A 112 7.24 8.01 3.32
N TRP A 113 6.41 8.28 2.31
CA TRP A 113 5.68 9.52 2.07
C TRP A 113 4.64 9.30 0.95
N ASP A 114 3.86 10.33 0.66
CA ASP A 114 3.00 10.38 -0.53
C ASP A 114 3.75 11.08 -1.65
N GLY A 115 4.21 10.31 -2.65
CA GLY A 115 5.03 10.85 -3.72
C GLY A 115 5.74 9.81 -4.55
N LEU A 116 6.84 10.19 -5.20
CA LEU A 116 7.65 9.28 -6.02
C LEU A 116 8.23 8.14 -5.18
N TYR A 117 8.28 6.94 -5.75
CA TYR A 117 9.06 5.84 -5.17
C TYR A 117 10.54 6.20 -5.21
N LEU A 118 11.15 6.28 -4.03
CA LEU A 118 12.58 6.56 -3.84
C LEU A 118 13.16 5.45 -2.97
N PRO A 119 13.88 4.47 -3.56
CA PRO A 119 14.50 3.40 -2.79
C PRO A 119 15.57 3.97 -1.85
N THR A 120 15.71 3.38 -0.67
CA THR A 120 16.77 3.71 0.29
C THR A 120 17.87 2.64 0.23
N ILE A 121 19.12 3.03 0.47
CA ILE A 121 20.32 2.17 0.36
C ILE A 121 20.50 1.28 1.62
N ILE A 122 19.41 0.85 2.26
CA ILE A 122 19.50 0.12 3.54
C ILE A 122 19.75 -1.37 3.30
#